data_AF-A0A945LJX5-F1
#
_entry.id   AF-A0A945LJX5-F1
#
_cell.length_a   1.000
_cell.length_b   1.000
_cell.length_c   1.000
_cell.angle_alpha   90.00
_cell.angle_beta   90.00
_cell.angle_gamma   90.00
#
_symmetry.space_group_name_H-M   'P 1'
#
loop_
_entity.id
_entity.type
_entity.pdbx_description
1 polymer ?
#
loop_
_entity_poly.entity_id
_entity_poly.type
_entity_poly.pdbx_seq_one_letter_code
_entity_poly.pdbx_strand_id
1 'polypeptide(L)' 'MNFLKPKFIKKYTEVYKKDGFKGVVKKGGWKLLFYFFMFYLIRDTILYIIIPYLVGKGIFDNFIN' A
#
# COMPACT_ATOMS: atom_id res chain seq x y z
N MET A 1 -27.63 -12.76 -1.50
CA MET A 1 -26.15 -12.85 -1.54
C MET A 1 -25.53 -12.04 -0.39
N ASN A 2 -25.63 -12.51 0.87
CA ASN A 2 -25.19 -11.76 2.06
C ASN A 2 -24.10 -12.49 2.89
N PHE A 3 -23.59 -13.63 2.40
CA PHE A 3 -22.71 -14.50 3.17
C PHE A 3 -21.22 -14.09 3.15
N LEU A 4 -20.81 -13.29 2.17
CA LEU A 4 -19.39 -12.95 1.94
C LEU A 4 -18.94 -11.59 2.53
N LYS A 5 -19.82 -10.87 3.23
CA LYS A 5 -19.46 -9.57 3.84
C LYS A 5 -19.39 -9.68 5.36
N PRO A 6 -18.17 -9.73 5.94
CA PRO A 6 -18.01 -9.68 7.37
C PRO A 6 -18.57 -8.39 7.96
N LYS A 7 -19.13 -8.45 9.18
CA LYS A 7 -19.75 -7.29 9.87
C LYS A 7 -18.82 -6.07 9.94
N PHE A 8 -17.50 -6.28 10.06
CA PHE A 8 -16.50 -5.22 10.09
C PHE A 8 -16.39 -4.47 8.75
N ILE A 9 -16.36 -5.18 7.61
CA ILE A 9 -16.29 -4.57 6.27
C ILE A 9 -17.56 -3.77 5.96
N LYS A 10 -18.71 -4.23 6.43
CA LYS A 10 -20.01 -3.58 6.18
C LYS A 10 -20.02 -2.12 6.69
N LYS A 11 -19.44 -1.88 7.87
CA LYS A 11 -19.35 -0.55 8.51
C LYS A 11 -18.40 0.41 7.78
N TYR A 12 -17.39 -0.11 7.08
CA TYR A 12 -16.51 0.69 6.22
C TYR A 12 -17.15 0.94 4.85
N THR A 13 -17.85 -0.04 4.30
CA THR A 13 -18.57 0.08 3.03
C THR A 13 -19.69 1.12 3.12
N GLU A 14 -20.45 1.15 4.22
CA GLU A 14 -21.50 2.15 4.43
C GLU A 14 -20.95 3.56 4.58
N VAL A 15 -19.82 3.73 5.27
CA VAL A 15 -19.15 5.03 5.38
C VAL A 15 -18.58 5.47 4.03
N TYR A 16 -18.02 4.55 3.24
CA TYR A 16 -17.59 4.85 1.88
C TYR A 16 -18.77 5.22 0.96
N LYS A 17 -19.92 4.55 1.09
CA LYS A 17 -21.14 4.89 0.33
C LYS A 17 -21.75 6.23 0.73
N LYS A 18 -21.67 6.63 2.02
CA LYS A 18 -22.27 7.88 2.52
C LYS A 18 -21.36 9.10 2.33
N ASP A 19 -20.09 8.98 2.69
CA ASP A 19 -19.14 10.11 2.74
C ASP A 19 -18.01 9.98 1.70
N GLY A 20 -18.03 8.95 0.86
CA GLY A 20 -17.03 8.71 -0.17
C GLY A 20 -15.62 8.50 0.39
N PHE A 21 -14.62 8.86 -0.41
CA PHE A 21 -13.22 8.87 -0.02
C PHE A 21 -12.96 9.77 1.20
N LYS A 22 -13.72 10.88 1.32
CA LYS A 22 -13.65 11.81 2.45
C LYS A 22 -13.99 11.13 3.78
N GLY A 23 -14.98 10.23 3.80
CA GLY A 23 -15.37 9.48 5.01
C GLY A 23 -14.29 8.51 5.50
N VAL A 24 -13.57 7.88 4.57
CA VAL A 24 -12.45 6.98 4.91
C VAL A 24 -11.24 7.76 5.37
N VAL A 25 -10.92 8.89 4.74
CA VAL A 25 -9.87 9.80 5.21
C VAL A 25 -10.23 10.39 6.58
N LYS A 26 -11.51 10.68 6.86
CA LYS A 26 -11.96 11.22 8.16
C LYS A 26 -11.93 10.17 9.27
N LYS A 27 -12.26 8.90 8.97
CA LYS A 27 -12.13 7.77 9.91
C LYS A 27 -10.68 7.31 10.11
N GLY A 28 -9.91 7.27 9.03
CA GLY A 28 -8.50 6.86 9.04
C GLY A 28 -7.58 7.96 9.57
N GLY A 29 -7.97 9.22 9.37
CA GLY A 29 -7.29 10.42 9.85
C GLY A 29 -5.79 10.42 9.57
N TRP A 30 -5.04 10.92 10.56
CA TRP A 30 -3.57 10.96 10.55
C TRP A 30 -2.92 9.59 10.38
N LYS A 31 -3.59 8.50 10.78
CA LYS A 31 -3.06 7.14 10.59
C LYS A 31 -2.97 6.78 9.12
N LEU A 32 -3.94 7.19 8.29
CA LEU A 32 -3.87 6.93 6.84
C LEU A 32 -2.65 7.61 6.21
N LEU A 33 -2.39 8.87 6.60
CA LEU A 33 -1.22 9.61 6.17
C LEU A 33 0.08 8.94 6.65
N PHE A 34 0.10 8.49 7.91
CA PHE A 34 1.23 7.75 8.48
C PHE A 34 1.49 6.44 7.74
N TYR A 35 0.47 5.63 7.47
CA TYR A 35 0.61 4.40 6.67
C TYR A 35 1.08 4.68 5.24
N PHE A 36 0.55 5.73 4.60
CA PHE A 36 1.03 6.15 3.27
C PHE A 36 2.50 6.56 3.30
N PHE A 37 2.88 7.36 4.29
CA PHE A 37 4.25 7.82 4.49
C PHE A 37 5.21 6.66 4.76
N MET A 38 4.82 5.76 5.67
CA MET A 38 5.59 4.58 6.04
C MET A 38 5.73 3.61 4.86
N PHE A 39 4.67 3.40 4.08
CA PHE A 39 4.71 2.63 2.82
C PHE A 39 5.68 3.25 1.82
N TYR A 40 5.66 4.58 1.66
CA TYR A 40 6.55 5.28 0.75
C TYR A 40 8.02 5.17 1.18
N LEU A 41 8.31 5.28 2.48
CA LEU A 41 9.65 5.09 3.06
C LEU A 41 10.16 3.66 2.86
N ILE A 42 9.31 2.66 3.11
CA ILE A 42 9.67 1.26 2.90
C ILE A 42 9.97 1.01 1.42
N ARG A 43 9.13 1.53 0.51
CA ARG A 43 9.38 1.40 -0.94
C ARG A 43 10.71 2.02 -1.34
N ASP A 44 11.02 3.22 -0.86
CA ASP A 44 12.28 3.91 -1.18
C ASP A 44 13.47 3.10 -0.66
N THR A 45 13.39 2.62 0.59
CA THR A 45 14.42 1.77 1.21
C THR A 45 14.60 0.45 0.46
N ILE A 46 13.49 -0.23 0.11
CA ILE A 46 13.50 -1.47 -0.65
C ILE A 46 14.14 -1.24 -2.02
N LEU A 47 13.82 -0.14 -2.71
CA LEU A 47 14.41 0.18 -4.00
C LEU A 47 15.94 0.29 -3.89
N TYR A 48 16.43 1.01 -2.88
CA TYR A 48 17.86 1.18 -2.63
C TYR A 48 18.58 -0.09 -2.17
N ILE A 49 17.87 -1.07 -1.63
CA ILE A 49 18.43 -2.39 -1.31
C ILE A 49 18.40 -3.30 -2.54
N ILE A 50 17.28 -3.30 -3.28
CA ILE A 50 17.07 -4.16 -4.44
C ILE A 50 18.01 -3.78 -5.58
N ILE A 51 18.16 -2.50 -5.93
CA ILE A 51 19.02 -2.07 -7.04
C ILE A 51 20.46 -2.59 -6.90
N PRO A 52 21.21 -2.31 -5.81
CA PRO A 52 22.57 -2.80 -5.66
C PRO A 52 22.63 -4.33 -5.51
N TYR A 53 21.61 -4.97 -4.94
CA TYR A 53 21.52 -6.42 -4.90
C TYR A 53 21.38 -7.03 -6.31
N LEU A 54 20.54 -6.46 -7.17
CA LEU A 54 20.37 -6.89 -8.56
C LEU A 54 21.62 -6.64 -9.40
N VAL A 55 22.30 -5.50 -9.18
CA VAL A 55 23.58 -5.16 -9.83
C VAL A 55 24.69 -6.12 -9.39
N GLY A 56 24.87 -6.35 -8.09
CA GLY A 56 25.89 -7.27 -7.56
C GLY A 56 25.63 -8.73 -7.91
N LYS A 57 24.38 -9.10 -8.21
CA LYS A 57 24.01 -10.43 -8.70
C LYS A 57 24.26 -10.61 -10.21
N GLY A 58 24.72 -9.58 -10.92
CA GLY A 58 25.05 -9.68 -12.35
C GLY A 58 23.84 -9.90 -13.24
N ILE A 59 22.63 -9.47 -12.84
CA ILE A 59 21.43 -9.60 -13.70
C ILE A 59 21.61 -8.84 -15.02
N PHE A 60 22.41 -7.78 -15.01
CA PHE A 60 22.81 -7.04 -16.21
C PHE A 60 23.97 -7.69 -17.00
N ASP A 61 24.72 -8.62 -16.41
CA ASP A 61 25.82 -9.32 -17.12
C ASP A 61 25.28 -10.24 -18.23
N ASN A 62 24.07 -10.78 -18.05
CA ASN A 62 23.35 -11.53 -19.09
C ASN A 62 22.82 -10.66 -20.24
N PHE A 63 22.85 -9.32 -20.11
CA PHE A 63 22.46 -8.39 -21.17
C PHE A 63 23.64 -7.85 -21.98
N ILE A 64 24.88 -8.02 -21.49
CA ILE A 64 26.11 -7.48 -22.12
C ILE A 64 26.92 -8.57 -22.85
N ASN A 65 26.69 -9.87 -22.55
CA ASN A 65 27.24 -10.99 -23.33
C ASN A 65 26.31 -11.47 -24.43
#